data_AF-A0A519KH41-F1
#
_entry.id   AF-A0A519KH41-F1
#
_cell.length_a   1.000
_cell.length_b   1.000
_cell.length_c   1.000
_cell.angle_alpha   90.00
_cell.angle_beta   90.00
_cell.angle_gamma   90.00
#
_symmetry.space_group_name_H-M   'P 1'
#
loop_
_entity.id
_entity.type
_entity.pdbx_description
1 polymer ?
#
loop_
_entity_poly.entity_id
_entity_poly.type
_entity_poly.pdbx_seq_one_letter_code
_entity_poly.pdbx_strand_id
1 'polypeptide(L)' 'AGPEMKRLYDVLPAARRGEWRETAAELAADAATLAGPGDIIMVKGSNGSKASLVAKALAALGE' A
#
# COMPACT_ATOMS: atom_id res chain seq x y z
N ALA A 1 4.90 -1.32 -0.54
CA ALA A 1 5.83 -0.80 -1.55
C ALA A 1 7.28 -0.99 -1.09
N GLY A 2 8.24 -0.92 -2.01
CA GLY A 2 9.67 -1.02 -1.71
C GLY A 2 10.30 -2.35 -2.16
N PRO A 3 11.63 -2.37 -2.32
CA PRO A 3 12.36 -3.53 -2.85
C PRO A 3 12.23 -4.77 -1.96
N GLU A 4 12.21 -4.61 -0.63
CA GLU A 4 12.03 -5.74 0.28
C GLU A 4 10.59 -6.31 0.22
N MET A 5 9.59 -5.48 -0.07
CA MET A 5 8.22 -5.96 -0.32
C MET A 5 8.07 -6.66 -1.67
N LYS A 6 8.97 -6.42 -2.63
CA LYS A 6 8.98 -7.14 -3.91
C LYS A 6 9.25 -8.62 -3.70
N ARG A 7 10.18 -8.94 -2.80
CA ARG A 7 10.49 -10.33 -2.42
C ARG A 7 9.25 -11.06 -1.88
N LEU A 8 8.49 -10.42 -0.98
CA LEU A 8 7.24 -11.00 -0.46
C LEU A 8 6.21 -11.21 -1.58
N TYR A 9 6.02 -10.21 -2.44
CA TYR A 9 5.12 -10.33 -3.59
C TYR A 9 5.49 -11.52 -4.48
N ASP A 10 6.78 -11.68 -4.81
CA ASP A 10 7.24 -12.72 -5.73
C ASP A 10 7.08 -14.14 -5.17
N VAL A 11 7.21 -14.33 -3.85
CA VAL A 11 7.04 -15.66 -3.23
C VAL A 11 5.59 -16.04 -2.92
N LEU A 12 4.68 -15.07 -2.88
CA LEU A 12 3.26 -15.35 -2.65
C LEU A 12 2.64 -16.03 -3.89
N PRO A 13 1.72 -17.01 -3.70
CA PRO A 13 0.88 -17.51 -4.79
C PRO A 13 0.09 -16.36 -5.43
N ALA A 14 -0.14 -16.42 -6.74
CA ALA A 14 -0.79 -15.34 -7.50
C ALA A 14 -2.12 -14.86 -6.87
N ALA A 15 -2.96 -15.79 -6.41
CA ALA A 15 -4.23 -15.49 -5.76
C ALA A 15 -4.12 -14.74 -4.42
N ARG A 16 -2.92 -14.65 -3.84
CA ARG A 16 -2.63 -13.93 -2.59
C ARG A 16 -1.78 -12.67 -2.80
N ARG A 17 -1.40 -12.36 -4.03
CA ARG A 17 -0.69 -11.12 -4.35
C ARG A 17 -1.70 -9.98 -4.41
N GLY A 18 -1.49 -8.96 -3.60
CA GLY A 18 -2.08 -7.64 -3.82
C GLY A 18 -1.19 -6.81 -4.75
N GLU A 19 -1.40 -5.50 -4.82
CA GLU A 19 -0.57 -4.61 -5.63
C GLU A 19 0.82 -4.37 -5.00
N TRP A 20 1.85 -4.28 -5.85
CA TRP A 20 3.18 -3.84 -5.46
C TRP A 20 3.63 -2.64 -6.31
N ARG A 21 4.37 -1.73 -5.68
CA ARG A 21 5.01 -0.57 -6.30
C ARG A 21 6.41 -0.40 -5.73
N GLU A 22 7.30 0.23 -6.49
CA GLU A 22 8.69 0.47 -6.09
C GLU A 22 8.73 1.44 -4.91
N THR A 23 7.90 2.49 -4.93
CA THR A 23 7.90 3.52 -3.87
C THR A 23 6.58 3.62 -3.12
N ALA A 24 6.64 4.10 -1.86
CA ALA A 24 5.44 4.39 -1.08
C ALA A 24 4.59 5.51 -1.72
N ALA A 25 5.21 6.44 -2.44
CA ALA A 25 4.50 7.51 -3.15
C ALA A 25 3.69 6.96 -4.34
N GLU A 26 4.26 6.04 -5.13
CA GLU A 26 3.54 5.36 -6.20
C GLU A 26 2.33 4.59 -5.65
N LEU A 27 2.50 3.83 -4.57
CA LEU A 27 1.38 3.11 -3.97
C LEU A 27 0.32 4.05 -3.39
N ALA A 28 0.74 5.20 -2.84
CA ALA A 28 -0.19 6.20 -2.32
C ALA A 28 -1.03 6.85 -3.43
N ALA A 29 -0.49 7.00 -4.65
CA ALA A 29 -1.23 7.54 -5.79
C ALA A 29 -2.40 6.63 -6.21
N ASP A 30 -2.31 5.34 -5.92
CA ASP A 30 -3.35 4.35 -6.20
C ASP A 30 -4.38 4.22 -5.06
N ALA A 31 -4.30 5.01 -3.98
CA ALA A 31 -5.15 4.83 -2.79
C ALA A 31 -6.66 4.77 -3.12
N ALA A 32 -7.15 5.64 -4.01
CA ALA A 32 -8.56 5.71 -4.39
C ALA A 32 -9.06 4.48 -5.17
N THR A 33 -8.16 3.71 -5.79
CA THR A 33 -8.52 2.49 -6.52
C THR A 33 -8.39 1.24 -5.64
N LEU A 34 -7.58 1.33 -4.59
CA LEU A 34 -7.29 0.24 -3.65
C LEU A 34 -8.28 0.14 -2.49
N ALA A 35 -9.06 1.19 -2.24
CA ALA A 35 -9.96 1.31 -1.10
C ALA A 35 -11.37 1.73 -1.55
N GLY A 36 -12.39 1.10 -0.98
CA GLY A 36 -13.79 1.43 -1.18
C GLY A 36 -14.52 1.84 0.10
N PRO A 37 -15.76 2.36 -0.03
CA PRO A 37 -16.60 2.69 1.11
C PRO A 37 -16.84 1.47 2.02
N GLY A 38 -16.58 1.65 3.33
CA GLY A 38 -16.77 0.61 4.35
C GLY A 38 -15.57 -0.30 4.59
N ASP A 39 -14.48 -0.16 3.81
CA ASP A 39 -13.25 -0.93 4.04
C ASP A 39 -12.56 -0.55 5.36
N ILE A 40 -12.00 -1.54 6.04
CA ILE A 40 -11.13 -1.36 7.21
C ILE A 40 -9.69 -1.65 6.75
N ILE A 41 -8.83 -0.63 6.80
CA ILE A 41 -7.48 -0.70 6.23
C ILE A 41 -6.42 -0.54 7.32
N MET A 42 -5.45 -1.45 7.36
CA MET A 42 -4.26 -1.34 8.20
C MET A 42 -3.04 -0.98 7.34
N VAL A 43 -2.37 0.12 7.68
CA VAL A 43 -1.09 0.51 7.06
C VAL A 43 0.05 0.22 8.03
N LYS A 44 1.03 -0.57 7.59
CA LYS A 44 2.21 -0.90 8.41
C LYS A 44 3.50 -0.80 7.60
N GLY A 45 4.50 -0.17 8.21
CA GLY A 45 5.87 -0.08 7.70
C GLY A 45 6.80 0.53 8.74
N SER A 46 8.10 0.41 8.53
CA SER A 46 9.10 1.13 9.34
C SER A 46 9.15 2.60 8.93
N ASN A 47 9.72 3.48 9.76
CA ASN A 47 9.85 4.90 9.43
C ASN A 47 10.59 5.12 8.09
N GLY A 48 11.64 4.34 7.82
CA GLY A 48 12.40 4.40 6.56
C GLY A 48 11.59 4.02 5.32
N SER A 49 10.53 3.22 5.47
CA SER A 49 9.65 2.82 4.36
C SER A 49 8.70 3.94 3.89
N LYS A 50 8.54 5.01 4.69
CA LYS A 50 7.61 6.11 4.42
C LYS A 50 6.16 5.66 4.21
N ALA A 51 5.74 4.57 4.85
CA ALA A 51 4.36 4.06 4.76
C ALA A 51 3.31 5.09 5.23
N SER A 52 3.70 6.10 6.00
CA SER A 52 2.85 7.23 6.37
C SER A 52 2.29 8.01 5.17
N LEU A 53 2.98 8.00 4.01
CA LEU A 53 2.45 8.60 2.77
C LEU A 53 1.18 7.89 2.30
N VAL A 54 1.17 6.56 2.35
CA VAL A 54 0.01 5.74 1.99
C VAL A 54 -1.12 5.94 2.99
N ALA A 55 -0.80 5.94 4.29
CA ALA A 55 -1.79 6.20 5.34
C ALA A 55 -2.47 7.58 5.17
N LYS A 56 -1.69 8.62 4.86
CA LYS A 56 -2.21 9.96 4.60
C LYS A 56 -3.11 9.99 3.37
N ALA A 57 -2.71 9.35 2.28
CA ALA A 57 -3.51 9.31 1.06
C ALA A 57 -4.86 8.61 1.27
N LEU A 58 -4.87 7.47 1.99
CA LEU A 58 -6.10 6.75 2.33
C LEU A 58 -7.02 7.57 3.25
N ALA A 59 -6.47 8.26 4.26
CA ALA A 59 -7.26 9.09 5.16
C ALA A 59 -7.95 10.27 4.43
N ALA A 60 -7.31 10.80 3.39
CA ALA A 60 -7.84 11.90 2.58
C ALA A 60 -8.97 11.48 1.61
N LEU A 61 -9.27 10.18 1.45
CA LEU A 61 -10.36 9.73 0.57
C LEU A 61 -11.76 9.97 1.15
N GLY A 62 -11.85 10.22 2.47
CA GLY A 62 -13.11 10.47 3.17
C GLY A 62 -13.29 11.90 3.68
N GLU A 63 -12.37 12.81 3.34
CA GLU A 63 -12.52 14.26 3.51
C GLU A 63 -13.22 14.88 2.29
#